data_AF-A0A0F5AT59-F1
#
_entry.id   AF-A0A0F5AT59-F1
#
_cell.length_a   1.000
_cell.length_b   1.000
_cell.length_c   1.000
_cell.angle_alpha   90.00
_cell.angle_beta   90.00
_cell.angle_gamma   90.00
#
_symmetry.space_group_name_H-M   'P 1'
#
loop_
_entity.id
_entity.type
_entity.pdbx_description
1 polymer ?
#
loop_
_entity_poly.entity_id
_entity_poly.type
_entity_poly.pdbx_seq_one_letter_code
_entity_poly.pdbx_strand_id
1 'polypeptide(L)'
;MKIAIFVLIILLVGTNAFWFYQALDSGITAAYRDDSIDKLQETQAQLMAAIPKLAASQEKAEIVAAFESVTDQETYEKEGCTWVGWVGLKFGDDDRLLAVSPSWSYQQGVPCFDN
;
A
#
# COMPACT_ATOMS: atom_id res chain seq x y z
N MET A 1 -19.53 -53.26 -15.08
CA MET A 1 -19.79 -52.65 -13.75
C MET A 1 -18.53 -52.44 -12.91
N LYS A 2 -17.72 -53.45 -12.62
CA LYS A 2 -16.51 -53.31 -11.76
C LYS A 2 -15.50 -52.26 -12.26
N ILE A 3 -15.22 -52.25 -13.57
CA ILE A 3 -14.29 -51.27 -14.18
C ILE A 3 -14.81 -49.84 -14.01
N ALA A 4 -16.10 -49.61 -14.22
CA ALA A 4 -16.71 -48.29 -14.03
C ALA A 4 -16.61 -47.82 -12.57
N ILE A 5 -16.82 -48.72 -11.60
CA ILE A 5 -16.66 -48.41 -10.17
C ILE A 5 -15.21 -48.02 -9.87
N PHE A 6 -14.23 -48.77 -10.40
CA PHE A 6 -12.81 -48.43 -10.23
C PHE A 6 -12.45 -47.07 -10.83
N VAL A 7 -12.92 -46.78 -12.04
CA VAL A 7 -12.70 -45.48 -12.70
C VAL A 7 -13.32 -44.34 -11.90
N LEU A 8 -14.55 -44.54 -11.38
CA LEU A 8 -15.22 -43.55 -10.55
C LEU A 8 -14.51 -43.30 -9.23
N ILE A 9 -13.94 -44.33 -8.59
CA ILE A 9 -13.14 -44.18 -7.37
C ILE A 9 -11.87 -43.36 -7.68
N ILE A 10 -11.17 -43.68 -8.77
CA ILE A 10 -9.96 -42.95 -9.16
C ILE A 10 -10.28 -41.48 -9.45
N LEU A 11 -11.36 -41.22 -10.20
CA LEU A 11 -11.83 -39.86 -10.47
C LEU A 11 -12.19 -39.13 -9.18
N LEU A 12 -12.94 -39.78 -8.29
CA LEU A 12 -13.35 -39.18 -7.03
C LEU A 12 -12.13 -38.79 -6.17
N VAL A 13 -11.17 -39.71 -6.00
CA VAL A 13 -9.96 -39.44 -5.23
C VAL A 13 -9.11 -38.37 -5.90
N GLY A 14 -8.92 -38.46 -7.22
CA GLY A 14 -8.13 -37.50 -7.99
C GLY A 14 -8.69 -36.08 -7.92
N THR A 15 -10.01 -35.92 -8.11
CA THR A 15 -10.66 -34.61 -8.02
C THR A 15 -10.59 -34.03 -6.61
N ASN A 16 -10.81 -34.83 -5.57
CA ASN A 16 -10.69 -34.33 -4.19
C ASN A 16 -9.25 -33.94 -3.83
N ALA A 17 -8.27 -34.74 -4.23
CA ALA A 17 -6.86 -34.42 -4.01
C ALA A 17 -6.44 -33.14 -4.75
N PHE A 18 -6.93 -32.94 -5.98
CA PHE A 18 -6.70 -31.72 -6.75
C PHE A 18 -7.25 -30.48 -6.03
N TRP A 19 -8.50 -30.52 -5.57
CA TRP A 19 -9.09 -29.41 -4.83
C TRP A 19 -8.38 -29.14 -3.50
N PHE A 20 -7.98 -30.18 -2.79
CA PHE A 20 -7.22 -30.03 -1.54
C PHE A 20 -5.87 -29.33 -1.78
N TYR A 21 -5.13 -29.75 -2.80
CA TYR A 21 -3.87 -29.10 -3.17
C TYR A 21 -4.08 -27.63 -3.54
N GLN A 22 -5.10 -27.34 -4.35
CA GLN A 22 -5.42 -25.96 -4.75
C GLN A 22 -5.82 -25.09 -3.56
N ALA A 23 -6.59 -25.63 -2.61
CA ALA A 23 -6.98 -24.92 -1.39
C ALA A 23 -5.77 -24.60 -0.51
N LEU A 24 -4.84 -25.56 -0.37
CA LEU A 24 -3.60 -25.36 0.39
C LEU A 24 -2.71 -24.28 -0.25
N ASP A 25 -2.49 -24.37 -1.56
CA ASP A 25 -1.69 -23.40 -2.32
C ASP A 25 -2.29 -21.98 -2.25
N SER A 26 -3.61 -21.88 -2.38
CA SER A 26 -4.33 -20.60 -2.26
C SER A 26 -4.23 -20.02 -0.85
N GLY A 27 -4.31 -20.86 0.18
CA GLY A 27 -4.17 -20.44 1.57
C GLY A 27 -2.76 -19.92 1.89
N ILE A 28 -1.74 -20.61 1.40
CA ILE A 28 -0.34 -20.19 1.54
C ILE A 28 -0.11 -18.86 0.81
N THR A 29 -0.58 -18.74 -0.43
CA THR A 29 -0.46 -17.51 -1.22
C THR A 29 -1.16 -16.33 -0.56
N ALA A 30 -2.36 -16.54 -0.02
CA ALA A 30 -3.08 -15.52 0.73
C ALA A 30 -2.30 -15.07 1.97
N ALA A 31 -1.77 -16.01 2.75
CA ALA A 31 -0.98 -15.69 3.95
C ALA A 31 0.28 -14.87 3.62
N TYR A 32 1.02 -15.22 2.57
CA TYR A 32 2.19 -14.44 2.14
C TYR A 32 1.82 -13.06 1.61
N ARG A 33 0.69 -12.96 0.88
CA ARG A 33 0.19 -11.68 0.39
C ARG A 33 -0.17 -10.75 1.54
N ASP A 34 -0.86 -11.26 2.55
CA ASP A 34 -1.27 -10.48 3.72
C ASP A 34 -0.04 -10.00 4.51
N ASP A 35 0.90 -10.90 4.84
CA ASP A 35 2.16 -10.52 5.51
C ASP A 35 2.97 -9.47 4.73
N SER A 36 2.99 -9.57 3.40
CA SER A 36 3.66 -8.58 2.55
C SER A 36 2.95 -7.23 2.58
N ILE A 37 1.63 -7.20 2.57
CA ILE A 37 0.84 -5.96 2.65
C ILE A 37 1.04 -5.29 4.00
N ASP A 38 1.01 -6.05 5.09
CA ASP A 38 1.20 -5.52 6.44
C ASP A 38 2.58 -4.87 6.59
N LYS A 39 3.64 -5.55 6.11
CA LYS A 39 5.00 -4.99 6.12
C LYS A 39 5.13 -3.74 5.26
N LEU A 40 4.48 -3.70 4.09
CA LEU A 40 4.48 -2.52 3.23
C LEU A 40 3.77 -1.34 3.90
N GLN A 41 2.63 -1.58 4.56
CA GLN A 41 1.90 -0.55 5.29
C GLN A 41 2.70 -0.03 6.48
N GLU A 42 3.32 -0.90 7.26
CA GLU A 42 4.15 -0.51 8.40
C GLU A 42 5.36 0.31 7.94
N THR A 43 6.07 -0.15 6.90
CA THR A 43 7.21 0.58 6.33
C THR A 43 6.78 1.94 5.78
N GLN A 44 5.64 2.00 5.09
CA GLN A 44 5.08 3.25 4.60
C GLN A 44 4.79 4.21 5.75
N ALA A 45 4.11 3.75 6.81
CA ALA A 45 3.81 4.58 7.97
C ALA A 45 5.08 5.10 8.64
N GLN A 46 6.11 4.27 8.79
CA GLN A 46 7.41 4.67 9.32
C GLN A 46 8.08 5.75 8.45
N LEU A 47 8.11 5.57 7.12
CA LEU A 47 8.68 6.55 6.19
C LEU A 47 7.91 7.88 6.24
N MET A 48 6.58 7.85 6.20
CA MET A 48 5.74 9.05 6.25
C MET A 48 5.90 9.82 7.57
N ALA A 49 6.14 9.11 8.68
CA ALA A 49 6.43 9.74 9.98
C ALA A 49 7.89 10.24 10.10
N ALA A 50 8.83 9.66 9.35
CA ALA A 50 10.24 10.05 9.36
C ALA A 50 10.51 11.26 8.45
N ILE A 51 9.86 11.36 7.28
CA ILE A 51 10.10 12.43 6.31
C ILE A 51 9.95 13.83 6.91
N PRO A 52 8.87 14.18 7.63
CA PRO A 52 8.74 15.49 8.28
C PRO A 52 9.89 15.82 9.24
N LYS A 53 10.40 14.80 9.96
CA LYS A 53 11.51 14.96 10.90
C LYS A 53 12.83 15.21 10.18
N LEU A 54 13.04 14.54 9.04
CA LEU A 54 14.24 14.71 8.21
C LEU A 54 14.21 16.02 7.42
N ALA A 55 13.03 16.46 6.99
CA ALA A 55 12.81 17.68 6.22
C ALA A 55 12.66 18.94 7.11
N ALA A 56 12.73 18.81 8.44
CA ALA A 56 12.44 19.89 9.39
C ALA A 56 13.32 21.15 9.23
N SER A 57 14.49 21.02 8.60
CA SER A 57 15.44 22.11 8.35
C SER A 57 15.54 22.52 6.87
N GLN A 58 14.67 22.00 6.00
CA GLN A 58 14.62 22.33 4.57
C GLN A 58 13.52 23.36 4.31
N GLU A 59 13.70 24.16 3.27
CA GLU A 59 12.65 25.09 2.84
C GLU A 59 11.53 24.35 2.10
N LYS A 60 10.30 24.85 2.19
CA LYS A 60 9.13 24.28 1.49
C LYS A 60 9.40 24.01 0.00
N ALA A 61 10.03 24.96 -0.69
CA ALA A 61 10.34 24.84 -2.11
C ALA A 61 11.34 23.69 -2.39
N GLU A 62 12.35 23.50 -1.55
CA GLU A 62 13.32 22.40 -1.68
C GLU A 62 12.66 21.04 -1.45
N ILE A 63 11.74 20.97 -0.47
CA ILE A 63 10.96 19.77 -0.19
C ILE A 63 10.11 19.42 -1.42
N VAL A 64 9.31 20.36 -1.93
CA VAL A 64 8.46 20.12 -3.10
C VAL A 64 9.30 19.70 -4.32
N ALA A 65 10.40 20.40 -4.60
CA ALA A 65 11.30 20.06 -5.71
C ALA A 65 11.92 18.66 -5.57
N ALA A 66 12.24 18.22 -4.35
CA ALA A 66 12.74 16.87 -4.11
C ALA A 66 11.70 15.81 -4.49
N PHE A 67 10.43 16.03 -4.15
CA PHE A 67 9.34 15.12 -4.57
C PHE A 67 9.06 15.19 -6.08
N GLU A 68 9.13 16.38 -6.68
CA GLU A 68 8.97 16.54 -8.13
C GLU A 68 10.08 15.83 -8.91
N SER A 69 11.30 15.79 -8.37
CA SER A 69 12.43 15.12 -9.03
C SER A 69 12.27 13.61 -9.21
N VAL A 70 11.33 12.98 -8.49
CA VAL A 70 11.09 11.54 -8.52
C VAL A 70 9.76 11.17 -9.18
N THR A 71 9.04 12.13 -9.79
CA THR A 71 7.79 11.87 -10.50
C THR A 71 7.59 12.81 -11.69
N ASP A 72 6.97 12.30 -12.75
CA ASP A 72 6.58 13.13 -13.91
C ASP A 72 5.19 13.76 -13.74
N GLN A 73 4.55 13.58 -12.57
CA GLN A 73 3.21 14.11 -12.30
C GLN A 73 3.27 15.58 -11.89
N GLU A 74 2.29 16.34 -12.36
CA GLU A 74 2.18 17.76 -12.01
C GLU A 74 1.82 17.96 -10.54
N THR A 75 2.42 18.98 -9.95
CA THR A 75 2.12 19.43 -8.59
C THR A 75 0.82 20.23 -8.56
N TYR A 76 -0.05 19.94 -7.59
CA TYR A 76 -1.31 20.66 -7.42
C TYR A 76 -1.67 20.83 -5.94
N GLU A 77 -2.49 21.84 -5.63
CA GLU A 77 -2.96 22.12 -4.27
C GLU A 77 -4.38 21.57 -4.07
N LYS A 78 -4.60 20.77 -3.03
CA LYS A 78 -5.92 20.23 -2.68
C LYS A 78 -6.01 19.94 -1.18
N GLU A 79 -7.14 20.32 -0.57
CA GLU A 79 -7.46 20.03 0.85
C GLU A 79 -6.36 20.53 1.82
N GLY A 80 -5.74 21.67 1.49
CA GLY A 80 -4.66 22.26 2.32
C GLY A 80 -3.33 21.51 2.24
N CYS A 81 -3.16 20.64 1.25
CA CYS A 81 -1.90 19.96 0.96
C CYS A 81 -1.42 20.21 -0.47
N THR A 82 -0.10 20.32 -0.59
CA THR A 82 0.62 20.31 -1.87
C THR A 82 0.81 18.86 -2.29
N TRP A 83 0.13 18.44 -3.35
CA TRP A 83 0.22 17.09 -3.91
C TRP A 83 1.27 17.04 -4.99
N VAL A 84 2.22 16.14 -4.85
CA VAL A 84 3.25 15.83 -5.84
C VAL A 84 3.07 14.36 -6.24
N GLY A 85 2.43 14.17 -7.39
CA GLY A 85 1.94 12.87 -7.82
C GLY A 85 1.00 12.21 -6.80
N TRP A 86 1.44 11.08 -6.24
CA TRP A 86 0.65 10.30 -5.29
C TRP A 86 0.86 10.67 -3.82
N VAL A 87 1.67 11.70 -3.54
CA VAL A 87 2.08 12.08 -2.19
C VAL A 87 1.59 13.49 -1.89
N GLY A 88 0.82 13.64 -0.83
CA GLY A 88 0.36 14.92 -0.29
C GLY A 88 1.28 15.41 0.81
N LEU A 89 1.72 16.65 0.71
CA LEU A 89 2.59 17.33 1.65
C LEU A 89 1.78 18.38 2.41
N LYS A 90 1.66 18.22 3.73
CA LYS A 90 0.98 19.20 4.59
C LYS A 90 2.00 20.14 5.21
N PHE A 91 1.91 21.41 4.87
CA PHE A 91 2.74 22.46 5.45
C PHE A 91 1.95 23.22 6.54
N GLY A 92 2.65 23.67 7.58
CA GLY A 92 2.10 24.58 8.59
C GLY A 92 2.21 26.03 8.15
N ASP A 93 1.69 26.94 8.98
CA ASP A 93 1.76 28.39 8.75
C ASP A 93 3.21 28.94 8.76
N ASP A 94 4.14 28.17 9.33
CA ASP A 94 5.57 28.46 9.39
C ASP A 94 6.37 27.82 8.24
N ASP A 95 5.67 27.38 7.18
CA ASP A 95 6.21 26.67 6.01
C ASP A 95 6.95 25.36 6.33
N ARG A 96 6.84 24.85 7.58
CA ARG A 96 7.43 23.55 7.92
C ARG A 96 6.52 22.41 7.48
N LEU A 97 7.13 21.34 6.99
CA LEU A 97 6.42 20.11 6.67
C LEU A 97 5.93 19.44 7.96
N LEU A 98 4.61 19.42 8.15
CA LEU A 98 3.97 18.81 9.31
C LEU A 98 3.71 17.31 9.09
N ALA A 99 3.31 16.94 7.88
CA ALA A 99 2.95 15.57 7.56
C ALA A 99 3.08 15.26 6.06
N VAL A 100 3.19 13.96 5.77
CA VAL A 100 3.15 13.41 4.42
C VAL A 100 2.06 12.33 4.38
N SER A 101 1.23 12.35 3.35
CA SER A 101 0.10 11.43 3.19
C SER A 101 0.09 10.80 1.80
N PRO A 102 -0.12 9.48 1.66
CA PRO A 102 -0.37 8.88 0.35
C PRO A 102 -1.79 9.21 -0.13
N SER A 103 -1.95 9.37 -1.44
CA SER A 103 -3.22 9.68 -2.10
C SER A 103 -4.30 8.60 -1.96
N TRP A 104 -3.89 7.34 -1.72
CA TRP A 104 -4.78 6.19 -1.57
C TRP A 104 -4.92 5.72 -0.12
N SER A 105 -4.75 6.61 0.86
CA SER A 105 -4.95 6.25 2.26
C SER A 105 -6.42 5.92 2.52
N TYR A 106 -6.70 4.64 2.82
CA TYR A 106 -8.00 4.19 3.36
C TYR A 106 -8.12 4.39 4.88
N GLN A 107 -7.09 4.92 5.54
CA GLN A 107 -7.07 5.13 6.99
C GLN A 107 -7.67 6.51 7.33
N GLN A 108 -8.51 6.57 8.37
CA GLN A 108 -8.97 7.82 8.97
C GLN A 108 -7.83 8.50 9.74
N GLY A 109 -7.73 9.82 9.69
CA GLY A 109 -6.70 10.60 10.40
C GLY A 109 -5.44 10.91 9.58
N VAL A 110 -5.49 10.83 8.25
CA VAL A 110 -4.41 11.30 7.38
C VAL A 110 -4.53 12.82 7.24
N PRO A 111 -3.48 13.59 7.55
CA PRO A 111 -3.57 15.04 7.67
C PRO A 111 -4.05 15.78 6.40
N CYS A 112 -3.94 15.18 5.21
CA CYS A 112 -4.42 15.75 3.96
C CYS A 112 -5.87 15.40 3.59
N PHE A 113 -6.56 14.59 4.40
CA PHE A 113 -7.95 14.19 4.18
C PHE A 113 -8.87 14.49 5.37
N ASP A 114 -8.32 15.00 6.48
CA ASP A 114 -9.11 15.50 7.60
C ASP A 114 -9.65 16.89 7.24
N ASN A 115 -10.97 16.96 7.00
CA ASN A 115 -11.74 18.22 6.86
C ASN A 115 -11.83 18.97 8.20
#